data_AF-A0AAD4E351-F1
#
_entry.id   AF-A0AAD4E351-F1
#
_cell.length_a   1.000
_cell.length_b   1.000
_cell.length_c   1.000
_cell.angle_alpha   90.00
_cell.angle_beta   90.00
_cell.angle_gamma   90.00
#
_symmetry.space_group_name_H-M   'P 1'
#
loop_
_entity.id
_entity.type
_entity.pdbx_description
1 polymer ?
#
loop_
_entity_poly.entity_id
_entity_poly.type
_entity_poly.pdbx_seq_one_letter_code
_entity_poly.pdbx_strand_id
1 'polypeptide(L)'
;MTTTNSSPLDTPELASHVLDSDTTDTKDYEADLEDNQEKYIDQDSLPGAPNPESIVWPIEGIPSPLPDPSEQLWRSVRKTPKPATLPIAPTPTKPSAIAPIILPALFKNLQTTPPTTIQAPQSRKMSNNVAPGWFHSKPDENAQNFLKEADRYITLNDLKTEVAKIIVFSTLLSAGSVADLWWTKLDSMKKTMWAGVQIVFNDRWPAITIAEKTGLDYQHEMLALRIDEEDLGMQVTVAGVQTWAHLQFYVKLQQLVAEAGASETAGLVYQVRENLPSVIKELTTPGLADWTKFLDEIKGIDTNKLHEKAEVVQKKKAS
;
A
#
# COMPACT_ATOMS: atom_id res chain seq x y z
N MET A 1 63.44 -28.00 26.39
CA MET A 1 63.25 -29.11 27.34
C MET A 1 61.77 -29.44 27.34
N THR A 2 61.48 -30.67 26.95
CA THR A 2 60.21 -31.35 26.70
C THR A 2 59.60 -31.92 27.99
N THR A 3 58.27 -31.84 28.12
CA THR A 3 57.35 -32.75 28.86
C THR A 3 55.93 -32.21 28.59
N THR A 4 55.06 -32.80 27.77
CA THR A 4 54.37 -34.11 27.80
C THR A 4 53.66 -34.38 29.13
N ASN A 5 52.33 -34.29 29.15
CA ASN A 5 51.51 -35.33 29.76
C ASN A 5 50.06 -35.34 29.23
N SER A 6 49.56 -36.56 29.02
CA SER A 6 48.31 -36.92 28.36
C SER A 6 47.31 -37.59 29.32
N SER A 7 46.01 -37.52 28.96
CA SER A 7 44.91 -38.47 29.22
C SER A 7 44.27 -38.52 30.63
N PRO A 8 43.08 -39.17 30.83
CA PRO A 8 42.00 -39.64 29.91
C PRO A 8 40.58 -39.10 30.31
N LEU A 9 39.61 -39.02 29.40
CA LEU A 9 38.50 -39.99 29.14
C LEU A 9 37.72 -40.45 30.39
N ASP A 10 36.48 -39.96 30.54
CA ASP A 10 35.42 -40.68 31.25
C ASP A 10 34.05 -40.36 30.65
N THR A 11 33.28 -41.43 30.41
CA THR A 11 31.97 -41.48 29.76
C THR A 11 30.99 -42.07 30.77
N PRO A 12 29.74 -41.60 30.82
CA PRO A 12 28.61 -42.50 31.08
C PRO A 12 27.52 -42.22 30.02
N GLU A 13 27.03 -43.13 29.19
CA GLU A 13 26.39 -44.46 29.39
C GLU A 13 25.16 -44.46 30.32
N LEU A 14 24.01 -44.79 29.68
CA LEU A 14 22.73 -45.31 30.18
C LEU A 14 21.75 -44.38 30.91
N ALA A 15 20.64 -44.06 30.21
CA ALA A 15 19.31 -44.53 30.62
C ALA A 15 18.30 -44.36 29.47
N SER A 16 17.91 -45.49 28.89
CA SER A 16 16.74 -45.69 28.03
C SER A 16 15.45 -45.45 28.81
N HIS A 17 14.61 -44.52 28.35
CA HIS A 17 13.21 -44.43 28.78
C HIS A 17 12.30 -44.74 27.59
N VAL A 18 11.76 -45.95 27.62
CA VAL A 18 10.61 -46.40 26.84
C VAL A 18 9.39 -45.64 27.35
N LEU A 19 8.67 -44.96 26.45
CA LEU A 19 7.27 -44.63 26.66
C LEU A 19 6.53 -44.97 25.37
N ASP A 20 5.89 -46.13 25.43
CA ASP A 20 4.74 -46.48 24.63
C ASP A 20 3.60 -45.49 24.95
N SER A 21 3.02 -44.87 23.93
CA SER A 21 1.65 -44.36 24.02
C SER A 21 1.02 -44.23 22.64
N ASP A 22 0.08 -45.14 22.41
CA ASP A 22 -1.15 -45.03 21.64
C ASP A 22 -1.10 -44.54 20.19
N THR A 23 -1.09 -45.54 19.31
CA THR A 23 -1.65 -45.51 17.97
C THR A 23 -3.19 -45.51 18.07
N THR A 24 -3.82 -44.33 17.99
CA THR A 24 -5.25 -44.26 17.65
C THR A 24 -5.40 -44.29 16.14
N ASP A 25 -5.71 -45.49 15.65
CA ASP A 25 -6.81 -45.78 14.74
C ASP A 25 -7.24 -44.64 13.80
N THR A 26 -6.72 -44.65 12.57
CA THR A 26 -7.29 -43.91 11.45
C THR A 26 -7.53 -44.91 10.33
N LYS A 27 -8.63 -45.64 10.47
CA LYS A 27 -9.28 -46.38 9.39
C LYS A 27 -10.58 -45.67 9.03
N ASP A 28 -10.90 -45.78 7.75
CA ASP A 28 -12.21 -45.49 7.14
C ASP A 28 -12.46 -44.04 6.70
N TYR A 29 -11.75 -43.60 5.66
CA TYR A 29 -12.31 -42.72 4.62
C TYR A 29 -11.66 -43.03 3.27
N GLU A 30 -12.00 -44.19 2.71
CA GLU A 30 -11.70 -44.53 1.31
C GLU A 30 -12.88 -45.33 0.74
N ALA A 31 -13.90 -44.60 0.29
CA ALA A 31 -14.93 -45.09 -0.61
C ALA A 31 -15.64 -43.87 -1.25
N ASP A 32 -15.99 -44.03 -2.52
CA ASP A 32 -16.84 -43.14 -3.34
C ASP A 32 -16.15 -42.02 -4.12
N LEU A 33 -15.29 -42.43 -5.07
CA LEU A 33 -14.95 -41.60 -6.24
C LEU A 33 -14.71 -42.44 -7.49
N GLU A 34 -15.63 -43.37 -7.78
CA GLU A 34 -15.72 -44.05 -9.07
C GLU A 34 -17.20 -44.17 -9.46
N ASP A 35 -17.77 -43.13 -10.09
CA ASP A 35 -18.82 -43.31 -11.12
C ASP A 35 -19.15 -41.98 -11.82
N ASN A 36 -18.37 -41.56 -12.83
CA ASN A 36 -18.89 -40.67 -13.89
C ASN A 36 -17.94 -40.49 -15.09
N GLN A 37 -17.53 -41.59 -15.72
CA GLN A 37 -16.83 -41.49 -17.00
C GLN A 37 -17.32 -42.52 -18.01
N GLU A 38 -18.59 -42.42 -18.40
CA GLU A 38 -19.05 -42.98 -19.66
C GLU A 38 -20.34 -42.28 -20.15
N LYS A 39 -20.17 -41.23 -20.94
CA LYS A 39 -21.16 -40.92 -21.99
C LYS A 39 -20.51 -40.23 -23.18
N TYR A 40 -20.05 -41.07 -24.11
CA TYR A 40 -19.91 -40.74 -25.51
C TYR A 40 -21.21 -40.11 -26.03
N ILE A 41 -21.10 -38.92 -26.61
CA ILE A 41 -22.00 -38.47 -27.68
C ILE A 41 -21.12 -38.16 -28.88
N ASP A 42 -21.25 -39.03 -29.87
CA ASP A 42 -20.95 -38.74 -31.28
C ASP A 42 -21.67 -37.48 -31.71
N GLN A 43 -20.91 -36.48 -32.16
CA GLN A 43 -21.36 -35.56 -33.20
C GLN A 43 -20.24 -35.36 -34.21
N ASP A 44 -20.29 -36.23 -35.22
CA ASP A 44 -19.80 -35.98 -36.56
C ASP A 44 -20.29 -34.64 -37.13
N SER A 45 -19.44 -34.06 -37.98
CA SER A 45 -19.71 -32.98 -38.96
C SER A 45 -19.38 -31.54 -38.54
N LEU A 46 -18.09 -31.21 -38.57
CA LEU A 46 -17.62 -29.84 -38.85
C LEU A 46 -17.12 -29.75 -40.30
N PRO A 47 -17.56 -28.76 -41.10
CA PRO A 47 -17.08 -28.57 -42.47
C PRO A 47 -15.64 -28.02 -42.47
N GLY A 48 -14.87 -28.45 -43.48
CA GLY A 48 -13.43 -28.25 -43.60
C GLY A 48 -12.98 -26.78 -43.50
N ALA A 49 -11.91 -26.57 -42.73
CA ALA A 49 -11.18 -25.32 -42.68
C ALA A 49 -10.52 -25.01 -44.04
N PRO A 50 -10.60 -23.77 -44.55
CA PRO A 50 -9.90 -23.38 -45.76
C PRO A 50 -8.39 -23.26 -45.54
N ASN A 51 -7.65 -23.65 -46.57
CA ASN A 51 -6.19 -23.65 -46.68
C ASN A 51 -5.58 -22.26 -46.36
N PRO A 52 -4.57 -22.15 -45.47
CA PRO A 52 -3.96 -20.87 -45.09
C PRO A 52 -3.08 -20.19 -46.17
N GLU A 53 -2.86 -20.80 -47.35
CA GLU A 53 -1.93 -20.26 -48.37
C GLU A 53 -2.56 -19.40 -49.48
N SER A 54 -3.84 -19.02 -49.40
CA SER A 54 -4.52 -18.29 -50.48
C SER A 54 -4.96 -16.85 -50.17
N ILE A 55 -4.50 -16.22 -49.09
CA ILE A 55 -4.83 -14.81 -48.80
C ILE A 55 -3.74 -13.89 -49.36
N VAL A 56 -3.89 -13.53 -50.63
CA VAL A 56 -3.20 -12.40 -51.26
C VAL A 56 -3.98 -11.13 -50.94
N TRP A 57 -3.43 -10.27 -50.06
CA TRP A 57 -3.98 -8.94 -49.82
C TRP A 57 -3.55 -7.97 -50.94
N PRO A 58 -4.46 -7.18 -51.53
CA PRO A 58 -4.09 -6.15 -52.48
C PRO A 58 -3.36 -5.02 -51.75
N ILE A 59 -2.09 -4.79 -52.09
CA ILE A 59 -1.34 -3.60 -51.70
C ILE A 59 -1.60 -2.54 -52.78
N GLU A 60 -2.64 -1.73 -52.59
CA GLU A 60 -2.76 -0.46 -53.31
C GLU A 60 -3.13 0.66 -52.33
N GLY A 61 -2.27 1.69 -52.29
CA GLY A 61 -2.60 3.02 -51.77
C GLY A 61 -2.24 3.29 -50.30
N ILE A 62 -0.96 3.24 -49.93
CA ILE A 62 -0.47 3.91 -48.70
C ILE A 62 -0.12 5.35 -49.08
N PRO A 63 -0.80 6.39 -48.54
CA PRO A 63 -0.36 7.77 -48.66
C PRO A 63 0.89 8.00 -47.81
N SER A 64 1.85 8.77 -48.34
CA SER A 64 3.07 9.16 -47.64
C SER A 64 2.81 9.74 -46.24
N PRO A 65 3.69 9.47 -45.25
CA PRO A 65 3.50 9.95 -43.89
C PRO A 65 3.59 11.48 -43.82
N LEU A 66 2.65 12.09 -43.09
CA LEU A 66 2.68 13.51 -42.73
C LEU A 66 3.95 13.83 -41.92
N PRO A 67 4.51 15.06 -42.05
CA PRO A 67 5.65 15.49 -41.26
C PRO A 67 5.29 15.67 -39.78
N ASP A 68 6.23 15.26 -38.93
CA ASP A 68 6.18 15.27 -37.48
C ASP A 68 6.04 16.70 -36.89
N PRO A 69 5.02 16.98 -36.06
CA PRO A 69 4.80 18.30 -35.46
C PRO A 69 5.76 18.64 -34.29
N SER A 70 6.71 17.77 -33.93
CA SER A 70 7.57 17.98 -32.76
C SER A 70 8.78 18.92 -32.95
N GLU A 71 9.00 19.47 -34.15
CA GLU A 71 10.14 20.36 -34.44
C GLU A 71 9.88 21.88 -34.23
N GLN A 72 8.66 22.33 -33.93
CA GLN A 72 8.34 23.78 -33.94
C GLN A 72 8.36 24.54 -32.60
N LEU A 73 8.71 23.93 -31.47
CA LEU A 73 8.56 24.60 -30.15
C LEU A 73 9.84 25.08 -29.43
N TRP A 74 11.01 25.07 -30.07
CA TRP A 74 12.26 25.49 -29.40
C TRP A 74 12.68 26.95 -29.66
N ARG A 75 11.87 27.76 -30.36
CA ARG A 75 12.17 29.19 -30.59
C ARG A 75 11.26 30.10 -29.77
N SER A 76 11.52 30.21 -28.48
CA SER A 76 11.12 31.38 -27.70
C SER A 76 12.20 31.84 -26.73
N VAL A 77 12.90 32.86 -27.20
CA VAL A 77 13.67 33.92 -26.54
C VAL A 77 13.53 33.95 -25.00
N ARG A 78 14.61 33.55 -24.30
CA ARG A 78 14.79 33.89 -22.88
C ARG A 78 15.13 35.37 -22.76
N LYS A 79 14.23 36.18 -22.19
CA LYS A 79 14.59 37.47 -21.60
C LYS A 79 15.20 37.22 -20.21
N THR A 80 16.46 37.60 -20.04
CA THR A 80 17.20 37.57 -18.77
C THR A 80 16.66 38.62 -17.78
N PRO A 81 16.34 38.24 -16.52
CA PRO A 81 16.20 39.20 -15.43
C PRO A 81 17.56 39.60 -14.85
N LYS A 82 17.67 40.90 -14.57
CA LYS A 82 18.78 41.63 -13.98
C LYS A 82 19.10 41.15 -12.54
N PRO A 83 20.38 40.96 -12.16
CA PRO A 83 20.72 40.54 -10.80
C PRO A 83 20.61 41.70 -9.81
N ALA A 84 19.97 41.44 -8.66
CA ALA A 84 19.91 42.35 -7.52
C ALA A 84 21.20 42.27 -6.70
N THR A 85 21.76 43.44 -6.43
CA THR A 85 22.97 43.70 -5.65
C THR A 85 22.78 43.34 -4.16
N LEU A 86 23.66 42.49 -3.61
CA LEU A 86 23.80 42.24 -2.17
C LEU A 86 24.75 43.27 -1.53
N PRO A 87 24.42 43.85 -0.35
CA PRO A 87 25.37 44.64 0.42
C PRO A 87 26.17 43.78 1.42
N ILE A 88 27.46 43.68 1.10
CA ILE A 88 28.67 43.81 1.94
C ILE A 88 28.53 43.65 3.48
N ALA A 89 29.29 42.69 4.00
CA ALA A 89 29.59 42.43 5.41
C ALA A 89 30.46 43.51 6.08
N PRO A 90 30.48 43.54 7.43
CA PRO A 90 31.72 43.87 8.15
C PRO A 90 32.22 42.73 9.07
N THR A 91 33.49 42.44 8.83
CA THR A 91 34.62 41.88 9.60
C THR A 91 34.52 41.47 11.10
N PRO A 92 35.44 40.59 11.56
CA PRO A 92 35.42 39.92 12.86
C PRO A 92 36.23 40.66 13.94
N THR A 93 35.79 40.55 15.20
CA THR A 93 36.53 41.07 16.36
C THR A 93 36.87 39.96 17.36
N LYS A 94 38.16 39.58 17.33
CA LYS A 94 39.11 39.22 18.40
C LYS A 94 38.63 38.55 19.72
N PRO A 95 39.34 37.51 20.22
CA PRO A 95 39.06 36.84 21.49
C PRO A 95 39.70 37.55 22.70
N SER A 96 39.05 37.43 23.86
CA SER A 96 39.59 37.83 25.19
C SER A 96 39.35 36.65 26.13
N ALA A 97 40.39 35.88 26.47
CA ALA A 97 41.34 36.07 27.58
C ALA A 97 40.86 35.43 28.90
N ILE A 98 41.61 34.40 29.28
CA ILE A 98 41.57 33.63 30.53
C ILE A 98 42.01 34.52 31.70
N ALA A 99 41.35 34.39 32.85
CA ALA A 99 41.94 34.66 34.17
C ALA A 99 41.13 33.98 35.31
N PRO A 100 41.74 33.75 36.49
CA PRO A 100 41.48 32.58 37.33
C PRO A 100 40.81 32.87 38.69
N ILE A 101 40.35 31.77 39.33
CA ILE A 101 40.31 31.41 40.77
C ILE A 101 39.77 32.45 41.78
N ILE A 102 38.86 32.03 42.66
CA ILE A 102 38.93 32.14 44.15
C ILE A 102 37.67 31.47 44.77
N LEU A 103 37.90 30.47 45.62
CA LEU A 103 36.97 29.99 46.65
C LEU A 103 37.04 30.93 47.87
N PRO A 104 35.94 31.13 48.61
CA PRO A 104 36.04 30.78 50.03
C PRO A 104 34.78 30.12 50.63
N ALA A 105 35.08 29.10 51.43
CA ALA A 105 34.54 28.73 52.74
C ALA A 105 33.12 29.17 53.18
N LEU A 106 32.30 28.15 53.46
CA LEU A 106 31.76 27.83 54.79
C LEU A 106 30.96 28.92 55.53
N PHE A 107 29.62 28.83 55.49
CA PHE A 107 28.81 29.07 56.69
C PHE A 107 27.59 28.14 56.73
N LYS A 108 27.34 27.64 57.94
CA LYS A 108 26.31 26.72 58.40
C LYS A 108 24.90 27.19 58.05
N ASN A 109 24.05 26.27 57.61
CA ASN A 109 22.66 26.23 58.05
C ASN A 109 22.19 24.78 58.12
N LEU A 110 22.05 24.29 59.36
CA LEU A 110 21.25 23.11 59.66
C LEU A 110 19.80 23.51 59.43
N GLN A 111 19.19 22.99 58.36
CA GLN A 111 17.75 23.02 58.21
C GLN A 111 17.27 21.58 58.09
N THR A 112 16.53 21.21 59.13
CA THR A 112 15.87 19.95 59.37
C THR A 112 15.05 19.49 58.16
N THR A 113 15.38 18.31 57.64
CA THR A 113 14.59 17.59 56.65
C THR A 113 13.24 17.18 57.24
N PRO A 114 12.10 17.44 56.58
CA PRO A 114 10.86 16.73 56.87
C PRO A 114 10.96 15.26 56.39
N PRO A 115 10.18 14.34 56.97
CA PRO A 115 10.32 12.91 56.74
C PRO A 115 9.99 12.53 55.30
N THR A 116 10.77 11.57 54.79
CA THR A 116 10.57 10.83 53.56
C THR A 116 9.14 10.31 53.46
N THR A 117 8.31 10.98 52.66
CA THR A 117 7.11 10.38 52.09
C THR A 117 7.58 9.31 51.12
N ILE A 118 7.34 8.04 51.48
CA ILE A 118 7.45 6.90 50.56
C ILE A 118 6.53 7.20 49.38
N GLN A 119 7.13 7.64 48.28
CA GLN A 119 6.41 7.81 47.03
C GLN A 119 6.01 6.40 46.59
N ALA A 120 4.70 6.13 46.61
CA ALA A 120 4.13 4.90 46.07
C ALA A 120 4.73 4.64 44.68
N PRO A 121 5.02 3.37 44.31
CA PRO A 121 5.52 3.06 42.98
C PRO A 121 4.60 3.71 41.97
N GLN A 122 5.15 4.66 41.20
CA GLN A 122 4.40 5.29 40.14
C GLN A 122 3.89 4.17 39.26
N SER A 123 2.58 3.95 39.32
CA SER A 123 1.89 3.05 38.43
C SER A 123 2.28 3.49 37.03
N ARG A 124 3.16 2.72 36.38
CA ARG A 124 3.44 2.90 34.95
C ARG A 124 2.06 2.78 34.34
N LYS A 125 1.51 3.89 33.83
CA LYS A 125 0.37 3.85 32.94
C LYS A 125 0.74 2.81 31.91
N MET A 126 0.07 1.66 31.94
CA MET A 126 0.26 0.64 30.93
C MET A 126 -0.37 1.21 29.68
N SER A 127 0.42 1.98 28.93
CA SER A 127 0.12 2.34 27.56
C SER A 127 -0.11 1.01 26.87
N ASN A 128 -1.35 0.74 26.47
CA ASN A 128 -1.73 -0.47 25.77
C ASN A 128 -1.22 -0.35 24.32
N ASN A 129 0.11 -0.31 24.18
CA ASN A 129 0.79 -0.20 22.91
C ASN A 129 0.81 -1.60 22.32
N VAL A 130 -0.08 -1.84 21.36
CA VAL A 130 -0.10 -3.08 20.57
C VAL A 130 1.28 -3.26 19.94
N ALA A 131 1.92 -4.40 20.21
CA ALA A 131 3.21 -4.72 19.63
C ALA A 131 3.06 -4.92 18.10
N PRO A 132 4.04 -4.51 17.29
CA PRO A 132 4.06 -4.80 15.86
C PRO A 132 3.94 -6.30 15.61
N GLY A 133 3.27 -6.66 14.51
CA GLY A 133 3.31 -8.04 14.03
C GLY A 133 4.73 -8.46 13.62
N TRP A 134 5.01 -9.75 13.66
CA TRP A 134 6.29 -10.28 13.20
C TRP A 134 6.41 -10.20 11.68
N PHE A 135 7.61 -9.87 11.19
CA PHE A 135 7.93 -9.81 9.78
C PHE A 135 8.64 -11.09 9.31
N HIS A 136 8.16 -11.66 8.21
CA HIS A 136 8.64 -12.92 7.66
C HIS A 136 9.36 -12.73 6.31
N SER A 137 9.17 -11.60 5.64
CA SER A 137 9.55 -11.34 4.24
C SER A 137 8.73 -12.18 3.24
N LYS A 138 7.42 -12.30 3.45
CA LYS A 138 6.53 -12.95 2.48
C LYS A 138 6.05 -11.97 1.39
N PRO A 139 5.64 -12.46 0.20
CA PRO A 139 5.19 -11.59 -0.90
C PRO A 139 3.96 -10.72 -0.58
N ASP A 140 3.12 -11.16 0.35
CA ASP A 140 1.93 -10.46 0.83
C ASP A 140 2.23 -9.45 1.95
N GLU A 141 3.46 -9.41 2.48
CA GLU A 141 3.88 -8.48 3.51
C GLU A 141 4.50 -7.20 2.89
N ASN A 142 4.07 -6.03 3.37
CA ASN A 142 4.70 -4.77 3.00
C ASN A 142 5.81 -4.40 4.00
N ALA A 143 7.07 -4.60 3.59
CA ALA A 143 8.26 -4.32 4.41
C ALA A 143 8.33 -2.85 4.90
N GLN A 144 7.83 -1.90 4.12
CA GLN A 144 7.81 -0.49 4.50
C GLN A 144 6.77 -0.19 5.57
N ASN A 145 5.61 -0.86 5.53
CA ASN A 145 4.61 -0.76 6.59
C ASN A 145 5.16 -1.36 7.89
N PHE A 146 5.85 -2.50 7.80
CA PHE A 146 6.53 -3.10 8.95
C PHE A 146 7.57 -2.14 9.57
N LEU A 147 8.44 -1.54 8.75
CA LEU A 147 9.47 -0.63 9.25
C LEU A 147 8.86 0.59 9.94
N LYS A 148 7.78 1.16 9.37
CA LYS A 148 7.02 2.26 10.00
C LYS A 148 6.39 1.85 11.33
N GLU A 149 5.88 0.62 11.44
CA GLU A 149 5.30 0.13 12.68
C GLU A 149 6.38 -0.14 13.75
N ALA A 150 7.56 -0.60 13.35
CA ALA A 150 8.71 -0.70 14.24
C ALA A 150 9.17 0.68 14.74
N ASP A 151 9.26 1.68 13.86
CA ASP A 151 9.56 3.08 14.24
C ASP A 151 8.51 3.67 15.17
N ARG A 152 7.22 3.41 14.89
CA ARG A 152 6.11 3.81 15.74
C ARG A 152 6.25 3.20 17.13
N TYR A 153 6.54 1.90 17.21
CA TYR A 153 6.74 1.21 18.47
C TYR A 153 7.95 1.72 19.26
N ILE A 154 9.09 1.96 18.59
CA ILE A 154 10.28 2.58 19.18
C ILE A 154 9.94 3.93 19.81
N THR A 155 9.16 4.75 19.09
CA THR A 155 8.76 6.09 19.52
C THR A 155 7.77 6.03 20.69
N LEU A 156 6.73 5.21 20.60
CA LEU A 156 5.69 5.09 21.63
C LEU A 156 6.19 4.49 22.94
N ASN A 157 7.27 3.71 22.91
CA ASN A 157 7.91 3.13 24.09
C ASN A 157 9.15 3.93 24.56
N ASP A 158 9.39 5.12 24.00
CA ASP A 158 10.49 6.02 24.36
C ASP A 158 11.87 5.32 24.37
N LEU A 159 12.14 4.48 23.36
CA LEU A 159 13.39 3.74 23.26
C LEU A 159 14.52 4.66 22.78
N LYS A 160 15.28 5.22 23.72
CA LYS A 160 16.32 6.22 23.45
C LYS A 160 17.63 5.64 22.95
N THR A 161 17.99 4.43 23.36
CA THR A 161 19.31 3.86 23.05
C THR A 161 19.27 3.09 21.72
N GLU A 162 20.30 3.28 20.90
CA GLU A 162 20.44 2.57 19.63
C GLU A 162 20.39 1.04 19.82
N VAL A 163 21.06 0.55 20.86
CA VAL A 163 21.06 -0.88 21.23
C VAL A 163 19.64 -1.39 21.51
N ALA A 164 18.81 -0.64 22.25
CA ALA A 164 17.44 -1.07 22.53
C ALA A 164 16.59 -1.10 21.27
N LYS A 165 16.73 -0.10 20.38
CA LYS A 165 16.03 -0.06 19.09
C LYS A 165 16.38 -1.28 18.24
N ILE A 166 17.66 -1.60 18.14
CA ILE A 166 18.19 -2.72 17.35
C ILE A 166 17.73 -4.07 17.92
N ILE A 167 17.77 -4.25 19.25
CA ILE A 167 17.28 -5.47 19.90
C ILE A 167 15.78 -5.63 19.60
N VAL A 168 14.98 -4.58 19.84
CA VAL A 168 13.54 -4.63 19.59
C VAL A 168 13.25 -4.97 18.13
N PHE A 169 13.91 -4.30 17.19
CA PHE A 169 13.75 -4.62 15.76
C PHE A 169 14.05 -6.10 15.46
N SER A 170 15.15 -6.64 16.00
CA SER A 170 15.49 -8.05 15.79
C SER A 170 14.44 -9.01 16.35
N THR A 171 13.80 -8.67 17.47
CA THR A 171 12.71 -9.48 18.06
C THR A 171 11.39 -9.41 17.27
N LEU A 172 11.27 -8.43 16.37
CA LEU A 172 10.12 -8.30 15.48
C LEU A 172 10.31 -9.10 14.17
N LEU A 173 11.48 -9.70 13.96
CA LEU A 173 11.71 -10.63 12.85
C LEU A 173 11.30 -12.03 13.28
N SER A 174 10.50 -12.70 12.46
CA SER A 174 10.00 -14.03 12.79
C SER A 174 11.13 -15.07 12.74
N ALA A 175 11.30 -15.83 13.82
CA ALA A 175 12.39 -16.80 13.93
C ALA A 175 12.35 -17.84 12.80
N GLY A 176 13.50 -18.11 12.18
CA GLY A 176 13.61 -19.06 11.06
C GLY A 176 13.04 -18.55 9.72
N SER A 177 12.56 -17.30 9.68
CA SER A 177 12.11 -16.67 8.43
C SER A 177 13.28 -16.19 7.55
N VAL A 178 12.97 -15.79 6.31
CA VAL A 178 13.96 -15.18 5.41
C VAL A 178 14.50 -13.87 6.00
N ALA A 179 13.68 -13.12 6.72
CA ALA A 179 14.09 -11.89 7.37
C ALA A 179 15.07 -12.15 8.53
N ASP A 180 14.83 -13.17 9.34
CA ASP A 180 15.73 -13.58 10.43
C ASP A 180 17.06 -14.15 9.89
N LEU A 181 17.01 -14.97 8.84
CA LEU A 181 18.22 -15.44 8.14
C LEU A 181 19.05 -14.31 7.53
N TRP A 182 18.39 -13.26 7.00
CA TRP A 182 19.08 -12.06 6.54
C TRP A 182 19.72 -11.31 7.72
N TRP A 183 18.96 -11.12 8.80
CA TRP A 183 19.43 -10.42 9.99
C TRP A 183 20.65 -11.09 10.59
N THR A 184 20.65 -12.41 10.74
CA THR A 184 21.80 -13.17 11.29
C THR A 184 23.06 -13.03 10.43
N LYS A 185 22.92 -12.93 9.10
CA LYS A 185 24.04 -12.76 8.15
C LYS A 185 24.51 -11.32 7.98
N LEU A 186 23.73 -10.34 8.43
CA LEU A 186 24.04 -8.93 8.30
C LEU A 186 25.27 -8.57 9.15
N ASP A 187 26.21 -7.83 8.55
CA ASP A 187 27.45 -7.35 9.19
C ASP A 187 27.16 -6.59 10.50
N SER A 188 27.91 -6.89 11.54
CA SER A 188 27.78 -6.28 12.86
C SER A 188 27.99 -4.76 12.81
N MET A 189 28.85 -4.26 11.91
CA MET A 189 29.04 -2.82 11.73
C MET A 189 27.76 -2.10 11.28
N LYS A 190 26.88 -2.78 10.52
CA LYS A 190 25.59 -2.25 10.07
C LYS A 190 24.51 -2.28 11.15
N LYS A 191 24.75 -3.00 12.25
CA LYS A 191 23.86 -3.14 13.42
C LYS A 191 24.28 -2.26 14.60
N THR A 192 24.99 -1.17 14.34
CA THR A 192 25.47 -0.24 15.38
C THR A 192 24.54 0.95 15.60
N MET A 193 23.88 1.40 14.53
CA MET A 193 22.96 2.53 14.53
C MET A 193 21.65 2.14 13.86
N TRP A 194 20.53 2.61 14.40
CA TRP A 194 19.20 2.37 13.87
C TRP A 194 19.05 2.86 12.42
N ALA A 195 19.58 4.05 12.12
CA ALA A 195 19.61 4.58 10.76
C ALA A 195 20.37 3.65 9.78
N GLY A 196 21.45 3.01 10.26
CA GLY A 196 22.20 2.03 9.47
C GLY A 196 21.36 0.78 9.15
N VAL A 197 20.61 0.30 10.14
CA VAL A 197 19.66 -0.82 9.97
C VAL A 197 18.55 -0.47 8.97
N GLN A 198 17.95 0.72 9.07
CA GLN A 198 16.93 1.18 8.13
C GLN A 198 17.45 1.22 6.68
N ILE A 199 18.69 1.69 6.47
CA ILE A 199 19.30 1.73 5.13
C ILE A 199 19.45 0.33 4.55
N VAL A 200 20.08 -0.60 5.28
CA VAL A 200 20.31 -1.97 4.76
C VAL A 200 19.01 -2.77 4.65
N PHE A 201 18.02 -2.45 5.47
CA PHE A 201 16.67 -3.03 5.36
C PHE A 201 16.00 -2.57 4.08
N ASN A 202 16.02 -1.27 3.77
CA ASN A 202 15.43 -0.72 2.55
C ASN A 202 16.16 -1.14 1.28
N ASP A 203 17.47 -1.39 1.36
CA ASP A 203 18.24 -1.96 0.26
C ASP A 203 17.81 -3.41 -0.04
N ARG A 204 17.53 -4.19 1.02
CA ARG A 204 17.08 -5.59 0.88
C ARG A 204 15.62 -5.71 0.47
N TRP A 205 14.75 -4.86 1.01
CA TRP A 205 13.32 -4.82 0.74
C TRP A 205 12.91 -3.42 0.29
N PRO A 206 13.12 -3.09 -1.00
CA PRO A 206 12.79 -1.77 -1.52
C PRO A 206 11.29 -1.49 -1.39
N ALA A 207 10.94 -0.21 -1.35
CA ALA A 207 9.54 0.20 -1.32
C ALA A 207 8.80 -0.32 -2.56
N ILE A 208 7.58 -0.82 -2.35
CA ILE A 208 6.70 -1.20 -3.45
C ILE A 208 6.41 0.06 -4.25
N THR A 209 6.86 0.09 -5.50
CA THR A 209 6.53 1.14 -6.45
C THR A 209 5.07 0.99 -6.83
N ILE A 210 4.23 1.92 -6.38
CA ILE A 210 2.86 2.04 -6.86
C ILE A 210 2.96 2.57 -8.29
N ALA A 211 2.46 1.81 -9.26
CA ALA A 211 2.34 2.31 -10.62
C ALA A 211 1.40 3.51 -10.61
N GLU A 212 1.90 4.67 -11.03
CA GLU A 212 1.06 5.85 -11.23
C GLU A 212 0.10 5.54 -12.38
N LYS A 213 -1.20 5.70 -12.13
CA LYS A 213 -2.20 5.55 -13.18
C LYS A 213 -1.95 6.62 -14.24
N THR A 214 -1.89 6.20 -15.49
CA THR A 214 -1.76 7.12 -16.60
C THR A 214 -3.10 7.78 -16.90
N GLY A 215 -3.08 8.91 -17.62
CA GLY A 215 -4.33 9.53 -18.11
C GLY A 215 -5.19 8.54 -18.89
N LEU A 216 -4.59 7.63 -19.65
CA LEU A 216 -5.29 6.59 -20.42
C LEU A 216 -6.00 5.58 -19.50
N ASP A 217 -5.35 5.16 -18.41
CA ASP A 217 -5.96 4.27 -17.40
C ASP A 217 -7.21 4.92 -16.78
N TYR A 218 -7.14 6.21 -16.45
CA TYR A 218 -8.28 6.95 -15.95
C TYR A 218 -9.43 7.04 -16.97
N GLN A 219 -9.13 7.28 -18.24
CA GLN A 219 -10.15 7.30 -19.29
C GLN A 219 -10.82 5.93 -19.42
N HIS A 220 -10.06 4.84 -19.40
CA HIS A 220 -10.61 3.50 -19.41
C HIS A 220 -11.49 3.23 -18.18
N GLU A 221 -11.06 3.61 -16.98
CA GLU A 221 -11.84 3.43 -15.76
C GLU A 221 -13.15 4.24 -15.78
N MET A 222 -13.12 5.49 -16.24
CA MET A 222 -14.34 6.31 -16.41
C MET A 222 -15.31 5.66 -17.40
N LEU A 223 -14.79 5.17 -18.52
CA LEU A 223 -15.59 4.53 -19.56
C LEU A 223 -16.01 3.11 -19.21
N ALA A 224 -15.40 2.46 -18.23
CA ALA A 224 -15.80 1.15 -17.71
C ALA A 224 -16.75 1.26 -16.52
N LEU A 225 -16.82 2.43 -15.86
CA LEU A 225 -17.70 2.63 -14.72
C LEU A 225 -19.17 2.52 -15.17
N ARG A 226 -19.91 1.61 -14.53
CA ARG A 226 -21.34 1.35 -14.81
C ARG A 226 -22.15 1.34 -13.53
N ILE A 227 -23.45 1.52 -13.71
CA ILE A 227 -24.47 1.22 -12.71
C ILE A 227 -25.30 0.10 -13.29
N ASP A 228 -25.44 -0.98 -12.54
CA ASP A 228 -26.29 -2.08 -12.95
C ASP A 228 -27.76 -1.64 -12.93
N GLU A 229 -28.52 -2.07 -13.94
CA GLU A 229 -29.93 -1.67 -14.06
C GLU A 229 -30.81 -2.19 -12.92
N GLU A 230 -30.41 -3.32 -12.33
CA GLU A 230 -31.04 -3.87 -11.14
C GLU A 230 -30.84 -2.97 -9.92
N ASP A 231 -29.66 -2.39 -9.73
CA ASP A 231 -29.36 -1.53 -8.58
C ASP A 231 -29.98 -0.12 -8.68
N LEU A 232 -30.60 0.21 -9.81
CA LEU A 232 -31.22 1.53 -10.02
C LEU A 232 -32.35 1.78 -9.03
N GLY A 233 -32.24 2.90 -8.32
CA GLY A 233 -33.21 3.26 -7.30
C GLY A 233 -33.16 2.36 -6.07
N MET A 234 -32.13 1.52 -5.90
CA MET A 234 -31.91 0.75 -4.68
C MET A 234 -30.81 1.36 -3.80
N GLN A 235 -30.84 0.99 -2.52
CA GLN A 235 -29.75 1.27 -1.60
C GLN A 235 -28.76 0.10 -1.61
N VAL A 236 -27.49 0.42 -1.78
CA VAL A 236 -26.36 -0.50 -1.70
C VAL A 236 -25.59 -0.24 -0.42
N THR A 237 -24.97 -1.28 0.15
CA THR A 237 -24.14 -1.13 1.35
C THR A 237 -22.67 -1.03 0.94
N VAL A 238 -22.03 0.09 1.28
CA VAL A 238 -20.60 0.32 1.00
C VAL A 238 -19.89 0.64 2.33
N ALA A 239 -18.87 -0.16 2.66
CA ALA A 239 -18.14 -0.04 3.93
C ALA A 239 -19.04 0.00 5.18
N GLY A 240 -20.15 -0.76 5.17
CA GLY A 240 -21.12 -0.81 6.26
C GLY A 240 -22.12 0.37 6.30
N VAL A 241 -22.10 1.27 5.32
CA VAL A 241 -23.03 2.40 5.21
C VAL A 241 -23.98 2.18 4.04
N GLN A 242 -25.29 2.29 4.28
CA GLN A 242 -26.31 2.24 3.22
C GLN A 242 -26.38 3.57 2.46
N THR A 243 -26.44 3.50 1.14
CA THR A 243 -26.35 4.65 0.24
C THR A 243 -26.97 4.29 -1.11
N TRP A 244 -27.53 5.25 -1.82
CA TRP A 244 -28.16 4.97 -3.12
C TRP A 244 -27.12 4.64 -4.18
N ALA A 245 -27.41 3.66 -5.05
CA ALA A 245 -26.47 3.21 -6.08
C ALA A 245 -25.95 4.34 -6.99
N HIS A 246 -26.83 5.26 -7.40
CA HIS A 246 -26.43 6.42 -8.23
C HIS A 246 -25.50 7.40 -7.51
N LEU A 247 -25.61 7.53 -6.17
CA LEU A 247 -24.68 8.35 -5.39
C LEU A 247 -23.30 7.70 -5.29
N GLN A 248 -23.25 6.37 -5.17
CA GLN A 248 -21.97 5.64 -5.20
C GLN A 248 -21.26 5.77 -6.54
N PHE A 249 -22.02 5.66 -7.63
CA PHE A 249 -21.50 5.94 -8.95
C PHE A 249 -20.97 7.37 -9.08
N TYR A 250 -21.75 8.36 -8.62
CA TYR A 250 -21.33 9.76 -8.61
C TYR A 250 -20.01 9.95 -7.85
N VAL A 251 -19.87 9.39 -6.65
CA VAL A 251 -18.64 9.54 -5.84
C VAL A 251 -17.43 8.94 -6.57
N LYS A 252 -17.57 7.73 -7.13
CA LYS A 252 -16.49 7.08 -7.89
C LYS A 252 -16.13 7.88 -9.13
N LEU A 253 -17.12 8.33 -9.90
CA LEU A 253 -16.89 9.13 -11.10
C LEU A 253 -16.24 10.47 -10.78
N GLN A 254 -16.70 11.15 -9.73
CA GLN A 254 -16.11 12.41 -9.26
C GLN A 254 -14.64 12.23 -8.88
N GLN A 255 -14.31 11.13 -8.19
CA GLN A 255 -12.92 10.82 -7.83
C GLN A 255 -12.06 10.62 -9.08
N LEU A 256 -12.51 9.80 -10.04
CA LEU A 256 -11.78 9.57 -11.29
C LEU A 256 -11.56 10.88 -12.06
N VAL A 257 -12.56 11.75 -12.13
CA VAL A 257 -12.47 13.05 -12.83
C VAL A 257 -11.49 13.99 -12.13
N ALA A 258 -11.49 13.98 -10.79
CA ALA A 258 -10.55 14.79 -10.01
C ALA A 258 -9.10 14.31 -10.18
N GLU A 259 -8.87 13.00 -10.18
CA GLU A 259 -7.55 12.40 -10.34
C GLU A 259 -7.00 12.54 -11.77
N ALA A 260 -7.85 12.40 -12.79
CA ALA A 260 -7.46 12.52 -14.20
C ALA A 260 -7.36 13.98 -14.69
N GLY A 261 -7.92 14.93 -13.93
CA GLY A 261 -8.09 16.31 -14.37
C GLY A 261 -9.33 16.51 -15.27
N ALA A 262 -10.26 17.33 -14.79
CA ALA A 262 -11.52 17.60 -15.50
C ALA A 262 -11.33 18.22 -16.89
N SER A 263 -10.28 19.02 -17.09
CA SER A 263 -9.98 19.64 -18.38
C SER A 263 -9.44 18.64 -19.40
N GLU A 264 -8.67 17.65 -18.96
CA GLU A 264 -8.07 16.63 -19.83
C GLU A 264 -9.10 15.62 -20.32
N THR A 265 -10.15 15.41 -19.52
CA THR A 265 -11.21 14.42 -19.78
C THR A 265 -12.54 15.04 -20.20
N ALA A 266 -12.60 16.35 -20.48
CA ALA A 266 -13.85 17.05 -20.80
C ALA A 266 -14.60 16.43 -22.00
N GLY A 267 -13.87 15.87 -22.98
CA GLY A 267 -14.46 15.18 -24.14
C GLY A 267 -15.15 13.86 -23.81
N LEU A 268 -14.94 13.30 -22.61
CA LEU A 268 -15.50 12.01 -22.21
C LEU A 268 -16.88 12.10 -21.55
N VAL A 269 -17.35 13.29 -21.17
CA VAL A 269 -18.65 13.48 -20.50
C VAL A 269 -19.78 12.82 -21.32
N TYR A 270 -19.78 13.06 -22.63
CA TYR A 270 -20.76 12.45 -23.54
C TYR A 270 -20.68 10.92 -23.56
N GLN A 271 -19.46 10.36 -23.65
CA GLN A 271 -19.28 8.92 -23.71
C GLN A 271 -19.68 8.22 -22.40
N VAL A 272 -19.35 8.81 -21.26
CA VAL A 272 -19.78 8.29 -19.95
C VAL A 272 -21.30 8.37 -19.83
N ARG A 273 -21.92 9.46 -20.28
CA ARG A 273 -23.39 9.56 -20.31
C ARG A 273 -24.02 8.47 -21.17
N GLU A 274 -23.50 8.20 -22.38
CA GLU A 274 -24.09 7.19 -23.27
C GLU A 274 -24.06 5.78 -22.66
N ASN A 275 -23.05 5.52 -21.83
CA ASN A 275 -22.86 4.29 -21.08
C ASN A 275 -23.76 4.14 -19.85
N LEU A 276 -24.51 5.18 -19.46
CA LEU A 276 -25.46 5.10 -18.35
C LEU A 276 -26.73 4.34 -18.75
N PRO A 277 -27.42 3.73 -17.77
CA PRO A 277 -28.75 3.18 -17.98
C PRO A 277 -29.74 4.21 -18.55
N SER A 278 -30.68 3.75 -19.38
CA SER A 278 -31.67 4.59 -20.06
C SER A 278 -32.42 5.51 -19.08
N VAL A 279 -32.80 4.99 -17.92
CA VAL A 279 -33.50 5.75 -16.88
C VAL A 279 -32.70 6.97 -16.43
N ILE A 280 -31.40 6.82 -16.19
CA ILE A 280 -30.54 7.94 -15.77
C ILE A 280 -30.28 8.88 -16.95
N LYS A 281 -30.12 8.35 -18.17
CA LYS A 281 -29.98 9.19 -19.38
C LYS A 281 -31.19 10.09 -19.60
N GLU A 282 -32.39 9.62 -19.31
CA GLU A 282 -33.62 10.42 -19.41
C GLU A 282 -33.74 11.49 -18.30
N LEU A 283 -33.10 11.27 -17.17
CA LEU A 283 -33.11 12.18 -16.01
C LEU A 283 -31.93 13.18 -16.04
N THR A 284 -31.04 13.07 -17.02
CA THR A 284 -29.88 13.94 -17.21
C THR A 284 -29.97 14.68 -18.55
N THR A 285 -29.47 15.91 -18.58
CA THR A 285 -29.52 16.78 -19.75
C THR A 285 -28.64 16.21 -20.87
N PRO A 286 -29.15 16.08 -22.11
CA PRO A 286 -28.34 15.64 -23.23
C PRO A 286 -27.32 16.72 -23.64
N GLY A 287 -26.13 16.29 -24.05
CA GLY A 287 -25.12 17.19 -24.65
C GLY A 287 -24.33 18.04 -23.65
N LEU A 288 -24.31 17.68 -22.36
CA LEU A 288 -23.39 18.31 -21.41
C LEU A 288 -21.94 17.96 -21.75
N ALA A 289 -21.10 18.98 -21.86
CA ALA A 289 -19.64 18.87 -22.02
C ALA A 289 -18.89 19.36 -20.77
N ASP A 290 -19.60 19.50 -19.64
CA ASP A 290 -19.07 20.02 -18.38
C ASP A 290 -19.25 18.98 -17.28
N TRP A 291 -18.13 18.52 -16.73
CA TRP A 291 -18.11 17.51 -15.67
C TRP A 291 -18.84 17.97 -14.41
N THR A 292 -18.74 19.25 -14.04
CA THR A 292 -19.34 19.77 -12.81
C THR A 292 -20.86 19.69 -12.92
N LYS A 293 -21.41 20.20 -14.03
CA LYS A 293 -22.85 20.16 -14.29
C LYS A 293 -23.37 18.73 -14.38
N PHE A 294 -22.66 17.87 -15.10
CA PHE A 294 -23.06 16.47 -15.26
C PHE A 294 -23.06 15.70 -13.93
N LEU A 295 -22.03 15.89 -13.11
CA LEU A 295 -21.94 15.28 -11.78
C LEU A 295 -23.02 15.81 -10.84
N ASP A 296 -23.30 17.12 -10.86
CA ASP A 296 -24.36 17.73 -10.08
C ASP A 296 -25.75 17.20 -10.46
N GLU A 297 -26.00 16.98 -11.76
CA GLU A 297 -27.25 16.36 -12.22
C GLU A 297 -27.40 14.93 -11.69
N ILE A 298 -26.36 14.09 -11.80
CA ILE A 298 -26.41 12.72 -11.29
C ILE A 298 -26.65 12.70 -9.78
N LYS A 299 -25.96 13.57 -9.03
CA LYS A 299 -26.14 13.69 -7.57
C LYS A 299 -27.53 14.18 -7.20
N GLY A 300 -28.12 15.05 -8.02
CA GLY A 300 -29.41 15.69 -7.80
C GLY A 300 -30.60 14.87 -8.30
N ILE A 301 -30.40 13.65 -8.81
CA ILE A 301 -31.50 12.80 -9.28
C ILE A 301 -32.47 12.51 -8.13
N ASP A 302 -33.74 12.78 -8.35
CA ASP A 302 -34.82 12.44 -7.42
C ASP A 302 -34.92 10.91 -7.30
N THR A 303 -34.70 10.41 -6.08
CA THR A 303 -34.67 8.97 -5.79
C THR A 303 -36.02 8.30 -5.99
N ASN A 304 -37.13 8.99 -5.73
CA ASN A 304 -38.47 8.44 -5.91
C ASN A 304 -38.77 8.27 -7.40
N LYS A 305 -38.43 9.28 -8.22
CA LYS A 305 -38.59 9.20 -9.68
C LYS A 305 -37.67 8.13 -10.29
N LEU A 306 -36.45 8.02 -9.77
CA LEU A 306 -35.50 6.99 -10.21
C LEU A 306 -36.04 5.59 -9.94
N HIS A 307 -36.54 5.34 -8.73
CA HIS A 307 -37.13 4.07 -8.33
C HIS A 307 -38.37 3.72 -9.17
N GLU A 308 -39.31 4.66 -9.33
CA GLU A 308 -40.52 4.45 -10.14
C GLU A 308 -40.19 4.08 -11.60
N LYS A 309 -39.26 4.81 -12.22
CA LYS A 309 -38.83 4.52 -13.60
C LYS A 309 -38.07 3.21 -13.70
N ALA A 310 -37.22 2.88 -12.72
CA ALA A 310 -36.50 1.61 -12.68
C ALA A 310 -37.47 0.42 -12.62
N GLU A 311 -38.50 0.48 -11.76
CA GLU A 311 -39.53 -0.56 -11.70
C GLU A 311 -40.26 -0.76 -13.03
N VAL A 312 -40.62 0.33 -13.72
CA VAL A 312 -41.31 0.24 -15.02
C VAL A 312 -40.45 -0.47 -16.06
N VAL A 313 -39.14 -0.17 -16.10
CA VAL A 313 -38.20 -0.82 -17.01
C VAL A 313 -38.03 -2.30 -16.66
N GLN A 314 -37.91 -2.63 -15.38
CA GLN A 314 -37.78 -4.02 -14.92
C GLN A 314 -39.04 -4.84 -15.23
N LYS A 315 -40.24 -4.29 -14.99
CA LYS A 315 -41.53 -4.95 -15.34
C LYS A 315 -41.67 -5.18 -16.84
N LYS A 316 -41.20 -4.25 -17.68
CA LYS A 316 -41.21 -4.42 -19.15
C LYS A 316 -40.23 -5.49 -19.63
N LYS A 317 -39.10 -5.69 -18.94
CA LYS A 317 -38.13 -6.75 -19.28
C LYS A 317 -38.59 -8.15 -18.86
N ALA A 318 -39.46 -8.24 -17.86
CA ALA A 318 -39.98 -9.50 -17.33
C ALA A 318 -41.27 -10.01 -18.02
N SER A 319 -41.83 -9.23 -18.95
CA SER A 319 -43.04 -9.56 -19.73
C SER A 319 -42.70 -9.94 -21.16
#